data_AF-A0A913X1L4-F1
#
_entry.id   AF-A0A913X1L4-F1
#
_cell.length_a   1.000
_cell.length_b   1.000
_cell.length_c   1.000
_cell.angle_alpha   90.00
_cell.angle_beta   90.00
_cell.angle_gamma   90.00
#
_symmetry.space_group_name_H-M   'P 1'
#
loop_
_entity.id
_entity.type
_entity.pdbx_description
1 polymer ?
#
loop_
_entity_poly.entity_id
_entity_poly.type
_entity_poly.pdbx_seq_one_letter_code
_entity_poly.pdbx_strand_id
1 'polypeptide(L)'
;MKKEAIVKLIQKASSFKTAVRMATENDVVETALATPGTVFGKVDHILWAIADAKNNKAHLMKFVPIVKQLTKVLNGADATFIRHSEFYHDLKETLNKIEQQIIESKTRNKWSNKLMAKKDLKVLEEIEQHVEHLITRIVFAFAQRAKFMNMARKKKHTGLKQPLDISSIEEEDENECGKAEDLKEPER
;
A
#
# COMPACT_ATOMS: atom_id res chain seq x y z
N MET A 1 39.67 -4.17 37.86
CA MET A 1 39.53 -3.43 36.59
C MET A 1 38.82 -4.21 35.46
N LYS A 2 39.03 -5.52 35.24
CA LYS A 2 38.37 -6.24 34.11
C LYS A 2 36.85 -6.45 34.23
N LYS A 3 36.27 -6.46 35.44
CA LYS A 3 34.83 -6.70 35.66
C LYS A 3 33.94 -5.51 35.28
N GLU A 4 34.42 -4.29 35.42
CA GLU A 4 33.66 -3.06 35.10
C GLU A 4 33.45 -2.86 33.59
N ALA A 5 34.41 -3.30 32.77
CA ALA A 5 34.31 -3.22 31.32
C ALA A 5 33.20 -4.15 30.77
N ILE A 6 33.03 -5.32 31.37
CA ILE A 6 32.00 -6.29 30.98
C ILE A 6 30.60 -5.77 31.34
N VAL A 7 30.44 -5.17 32.52
CA VAL A 7 29.17 -4.57 32.94
C VAL A 7 28.77 -3.42 32.02
N LYS A 8 29.72 -2.55 31.64
CA LYS A 8 29.47 -1.47 30.66
C LYS A 8 29.09 -1.99 29.27
N LEU A 9 29.67 -3.10 28.82
CA LEU A 9 29.33 -3.72 27.54
C LEU A 9 27.90 -4.29 27.56
N ILE A 10 27.50 -4.94 28.66
CA ILE A 10 26.16 -5.51 28.84
C ILE A 10 25.11 -4.39 28.93
N GLN A 11 25.37 -3.30 29.65
CA GLN A 11 24.47 -2.14 29.69
C GLN A 11 24.33 -1.47 28.31
N LYS A 12 25.43 -1.37 27.55
CA LYS A 12 25.40 -0.80 26.19
C LYS A 12 24.60 -1.68 25.21
N ALA A 13 24.74 -3.01 25.31
CA ALA A 13 23.95 -3.95 24.51
C ALA A 13 22.45 -3.93 24.90
N SER A 14 22.15 -3.76 26.19
CA SER A 14 20.77 -3.62 26.69
C SER A 14 20.11 -2.33 26.17
N SER A 15 20.81 -1.18 26.22
CA SER A 15 20.31 0.07 25.66
C SER A 15 20.12 0.02 24.13
N PHE A 16 21.00 -0.69 23.42
CA PHE A 16 20.84 -0.88 21.97
C PHE A 16 19.59 -1.72 21.63
N LYS A 17 19.31 -2.75 22.43
CA LYS A 17 18.10 -3.59 22.25
C LYS A 17 16.81 -2.80 22.52
N THR A 18 16.83 -1.86 23.47
CA THR A 18 15.70 -0.97 23.75
C THR A 18 15.54 0.13 22.69
N ALA A 19 16.63 0.70 22.19
CA ALA A 19 16.59 1.71 21.12
C ALA A 19 16.12 1.12 19.78
N VAL A 20 16.50 -0.12 19.46
CA VAL A 20 15.99 -0.83 18.27
C VAL A 20 14.50 -1.15 18.42
N ARG A 21 14.03 -1.45 19.63
CA ARG A 21 12.61 -1.70 19.91
C ARG A 21 11.76 -0.42 19.80
N MET A 22 12.31 0.72 20.22
CA MET A 22 11.66 2.05 20.11
C MET A 22 11.68 2.60 18.67
N ALA A 23 12.70 2.28 17.86
CA ALA A 23 12.75 2.68 16.45
C ALA A 23 11.77 1.90 15.55
N THR A 24 11.30 0.74 15.99
CA THR A 24 10.25 -0.04 15.30
C THR A 24 8.82 0.33 15.70
N GLU A 25 8.63 1.17 16.73
CA GLU A 25 7.30 1.54 17.25
C GLU A 25 6.79 2.89 16.69
N ASN A 26 7.61 3.67 15.98
CA ASN A 26 7.23 4.99 15.46
C ASN A 26 6.91 5.05 13.96
N ASP A 27 6.80 3.91 13.28
CA ASP A 27 6.29 3.82 11.90
C ASP A 27 4.92 3.09 11.85
N VAL A 28 4.17 3.19 12.96
CA VAL A 28 2.78 2.74 13.08
C VAL A 28 1.88 3.72 12.32
N VAL A 29 1.97 3.67 11.00
CA VAL A 29 0.77 3.87 10.18
C VAL A 29 0.05 2.53 10.20
N GLU A 30 -0.79 2.34 11.22
CA GLU A 30 -1.83 1.32 11.23
C GLU A 30 -2.54 1.33 9.87
N THR A 31 -2.33 0.27 9.11
CA THR A 31 -3.33 -0.18 8.15
C THR A 31 -3.70 -1.59 8.56
N ALA A 32 -5.00 -1.80 8.77
CA ALA A 32 -5.67 -3.07 9.05
C ALA A 32 -5.53 -4.13 7.93
N LEU A 33 -4.40 -4.11 7.22
CA LEU A 33 -4.08 -4.90 6.04
C LEU A 33 -3.29 -6.15 6.43
N ALA A 34 -2.46 -6.10 7.49
CA ALA A 34 -1.62 -7.22 7.95
C ALA A 34 -2.36 -8.24 8.86
N THR A 35 -3.68 -8.37 8.72
CA THR A 35 -4.44 -9.38 9.45
C THR A 35 -4.02 -10.79 9.01
N PRO A 36 -3.86 -11.75 9.94
CA PRO A 36 -3.57 -13.14 9.60
C PRO A 36 -4.57 -13.69 8.56
N GLY A 37 -4.04 -14.33 7.51
CA GLY A 37 -4.86 -14.87 6.40
C GLY A 37 -5.12 -13.91 5.24
N THR A 38 -4.71 -12.64 5.33
CA THR A 38 -4.69 -11.73 4.18
C THR A 38 -3.42 -11.89 3.34
N VAL A 39 -3.42 -11.31 2.14
CA VAL A 39 -2.24 -11.21 1.28
C VAL A 39 -1.08 -10.52 2.00
N PHE A 40 -1.34 -9.41 2.68
CA PHE A 40 -0.30 -8.65 3.38
C PHE A 40 0.20 -9.39 4.63
N GLY A 41 -0.69 -10.02 5.40
CA GLY A 41 -0.27 -10.88 6.51
C GLY A 41 0.62 -12.05 6.04
N LYS A 42 0.35 -12.59 4.85
CA LYS A 42 1.18 -13.63 4.25
C LYS A 42 2.54 -13.13 3.76
N VAL A 43 2.57 -11.94 3.17
CA VAL A 43 3.80 -11.22 2.81
C VAL A 43 4.69 -11.01 4.03
N ASP A 44 4.11 -10.53 5.14
CA ASP A 44 4.85 -10.31 6.39
C ASP A 44 5.38 -11.63 6.94
N HIS A 45 4.56 -12.67 6.98
CA HIS A 45 4.97 -14.01 7.41
C HIS A 45 6.18 -14.53 6.62
N ILE A 46 6.16 -14.35 5.29
CA ILE A 46 7.28 -14.71 4.40
C ILE A 46 8.56 -13.93 4.76
N LEU A 47 8.45 -12.61 4.94
CA LEU A 47 9.61 -11.77 5.28
C LEU A 47 10.19 -12.14 6.65
N TRP A 48 9.33 -12.41 7.63
CA TRP A 48 9.74 -12.92 8.95
C TRP A 48 10.42 -14.29 8.86
N ALA A 49 9.88 -15.21 8.05
CA ALA A 49 10.45 -16.54 7.87
C ALA A 49 11.87 -16.49 7.26
N ILE A 50 12.11 -15.56 6.32
CA ILE A 50 13.44 -15.29 5.75
C ILE A 50 14.38 -14.71 6.81
N ALA A 51 13.91 -13.73 7.59
CA ALA A 51 14.72 -13.08 8.61
C ALA A 51 15.20 -14.05 9.70
N ASP A 52 14.32 -14.96 10.12
CA ASP A 52 14.58 -15.99 11.13
C ASP A 52 15.36 -17.22 10.58
N ALA A 53 15.65 -17.27 9.28
CA ALA A 53 16.35 -18.41 8.71
C ALA A 53 17.81 -18.50 9.18
N LYS A 54 18.14 -19.63 9.81
CA LYS A 54 19.52 -19.97 10.25
C LYS A 54 20.36 -20.59 9.14
N ASN A 55 19.72 -21.28 8.19
CA ASN A 55 20.35 -21.96 7.07
C ASN A 55 19.98 -21.29 5.74
N ASN A 56 20.84 -21.49 4.73
CA ASN A 56 20.62 -21.05 3.35
C ASN A 56 20.26 -19.56 3.18
N LYS A 57 20.69 -18.71 4.11
CA LYS A 57 20.29 -17.29 4.17
C LYS A 57 20.61 -16.52 2.88
N ALA A 58 21.75 -16.77 2.26
CA ALA A 58 22.14 -16.09 1.03
C ALA A 58 21.15 -16.36 -0.13
N HIS A 59 20.64 -17.59 -0.24
CA HIS A 59 19.61 -17.92 -1.23
C HIS A 59 18.26 -17.31 -0.83
N LEU A 60 17.86 -17.46 0.44
CA LEU A 60 16.58 -16.95 0.94
C LEU A 60 16.44 -15.42 0.81
N MET A 61 17.54 -14.68 0.99
CA MET A 61 17.54 -13.22 0.84
C MET A 61 17.20 -12.76 -0.59
N LYS A 62 17.31 -13.63 -1.60
CA LYS A 62 16.89 -13.33 -2.98
C LYS A 62 15.38 -13.18 -3.13
N PHE A 63 14.58 -13.79 -2.25
CA PHE A 63 13.12 -13.65 -2.27
C PHE A 63 12.63 -12.30 -1.69
N VAL A 64 13.44 -11.63 -0.87
CA VAL A 64 13.08 -10.34 -0.26
C VAL A 64 12.71 -9.27 -1.30
N PRO A 65 13.54 -8.98 -2.32
CA PRO A 65 13.18 -7.98 -3.34
C PRO A 65 11.91 -8.36 -4.11
N ILE A 66 11.72 -9.65 -4.43
CA ILE A 66 10.53 -10.16 -5.15
C ILE A 66 9.26 -9.86 -4.34
N VAL A 67 9.26 -10.23 -3.06
CA VAL A 67 8.11 -10.04 -2.17
C VAL A 67 7.84 -8.54 -1.95
N LYS A 68 8.89 -7.72 -1.79
CA LYS A 68 8.75 -6.26 -1.64
C LYS A 68 8.16 -5.59 -2.88
N GLN A 69 8.48 -6.07 -4.08
CA GLN A 69 7.89 -5.56 -5.31
C GLN A 69 6.38 -5.81 -5.34
N LEU A 70 5.93 -7.01 -4.96
CA LEU A 70 4.50 -7.32 -4.83
C LEU A 70 3.81 -6.38 -3.83
N THR A 71 4.40 -6.17 -2.65
CA THR A 71 3.84 -5.23 -1.66
C THR A 71 3.73 -3.82 -2.23
N LYS A 72 4.76 -3.36 -2.96
CA LYS A 72 4.80 -2.02 -3.53
C LYS A 72 3.68 -1.80 -4.54
N VAL A 73 3.44 -2.76 -5.44
CA VAL A 73 2.38 -2.62 -6.46
C VAL A 73 0.98 -2.77 -5.90
N LEU A 74 0.84 -3.47 -4.77
CA LEU A 74 -0.43 -3.58 -4.04
C LEU A 74 -0.66 -2.42 -3.07
N ASN A 75 0.32 -1.54 -2.87
CA ASN A 75 0.20 -0.44 -1.94
C ASN A 75 -0.92 0.52 -2.37
N GLY A 76 -1.73 0.95 -1.40
CA GLY A 76 -2.90 1.80 -1.66
C GLY A 76 -4.12 1.07 -2.26
N ALA A 77 -4.05 -0.24 -2.51
CA ALA A 77 -5.26 -1.01 -2.79
C ALA A 77 -6.01 -1.37 -1.51
N ASP A 78 -7.31 -1.13 -1.53
CA ASP A 78 -8.27 -1.72 -0.60
C ASP A 78 -8.27 -3.26 -0.74
N ALA A 79 -8.27 -3.95 0.40
CA ALA A 79 -8.38 -5.41 0.50
C ALA A 79 -9.59 -5.97 -0.26
N THR A 80 -10.70 -5.23 -0.31
CA THR A 80 -11.89 -5.64 -1.08
C THR A 80 -11.61 -5.69 -2.58
N PHE A 81 -10.89 -4.69 -3.11
CA PHE A 81 -10.52 -4.67 -4.52
C PHE A 81 -9.55 -5.82 -4.85
N ILE A 82 -8.55 -6.05 -3.99
CA ILE A 82 -7.59 -7.13 -4.19
C ILE A 82 -8.33 -8.47 -4.25
N ARG A 83 -9.24 -8.74 -3.32
CA ARG A 83 -9.97 -10.01 -3.24
C ARG A 83 -10.86 -10.31 -4.45
N HIS A 84 -11.47 -9.28 -5.04
CA HIS A 84 -12.36 -9.43 -6.20
C HIS A 84 -11.66 -9.24 -7.54
N SER A 85 -10.35 -8.99 -7.52
CA SER A 85 -9.57 -8.84 -8.75
C SER A 85 -9.30 -10.19 -9.41
N GLU A 86 -9.16 -10.17 -10.74
CA GLU A 86 -8.79 -11.35 -11.53
C GLU A 86 -7.41 -11.93 -11.15
N PHE A 87 -6.52 -11.11 -10.60
CA PHE A 87 -5.16 -11.52 -10.25
C PHE A 87 -5.06 -12.14 -8.85
N TYR A 88 -6.15 -12.13 -8.06
CA TYR A 88 -6.11 -12.55 -6.66
C TYR A 88 -5.67 -14.01 -6.47
N HIS A 89 -6.22 -14.92 -7.27
CA HIS A 89 -5.91 -16.34 -7.19
C HIS A 89 -4.42 -16.57 -7.42
N ASP A 90 -3.89 -16.00 -8.50
CA ASP A 90 -2.50 -16.17 -8.92
C ASP A 90 -1.54 -15.50 -7.94
N LEU A 91 -1.91 -14.35 -7.38
CA LEU A 91 -1.17 -13.70 -6.30
C LEU A 91 -1.08 -14.59 -5.06
N LYS A 92 -2.20 -15.18 -4.62
CA LYS A 92 -2.22 -16.08 -3.47
C LYS A 92 -1.38 -17.33 -3.74
N GLU A 93 -1.51 -17.93 -4.92
CA GLU A 93 -0.75 -19.11 -5.31
C GLU A 93 0.76 -18.82 -5.36
N THR A 94 1.14 -17.67 -5.92
CA THR A 94 2.55 -17.23 -5.99
C THR A 94 3.15 -17.07 -4.59
N LEU A 95 2.42 -16.42 -3.68
CA LEU A 95 2.86 -16.27 -2.29
C LEU A 95 2.96 -17.62 -1.57
N ASN A 96 2.04 -18.57 -1.84
CA ASN A 96 2.15 -19.94 -1.31
C ASN A 96 3.41 -20.65 -1.82
N LYS A 97 3.72 -20.54 -3.12
CA LYS A 97 4.92 -21.13 -3.73
C LYS A 97 6.20 -20.57 -3.13
N ILE A 98 6.28 -19.24 -2.96
CA ILE A 98 7.41 -18.58 -2.31
C ILE A 98 7.57 -19.08 -0.87
N GLU A 99 6.48 -19.12 -0.10
CA GLU A 99 6.51 -19.60 1.29
C GLU A 99 7.00 -21.05 1.39
N GLN A 100 6.49 -21.95 0.54
CA GLN A 100 6.93 -23.35 0.49
C GLN A 100 8.42 -23.45 0.20
N GLN A 101 8.93 -22.71 -0.79
CA GLN A 101 10.35 -22.69 -1.11
C GLN A 101 11.22 -22.18 0.03
N ILE A 102 10.73 -21.20 0.81
CA ILE A 102 11.44 -20.69 1.98
C ILE A 102 11.49 -21.75 3.09
N ILE A 103 10.36 -22.42 3.37
CA ILE A 103 10.28 -23.48 4.39
C ILE A 103 11.21 -24.65 4.03
N GLU A 104 11.15 -25.12 2.78
CA GLU A 104 12.03 -26.17 2.27
C GLU A 104 13.51 -25.76 2.37
N SER A 105 13.85 -24.53 1.99
CA SER A 105 15.22 -24.03 2.02
C SER A 105 15.76 -23.80 3.44
N LYS A 106 14.91 -23.39 4.38
CA LYS A 106 15.29 -23.13 5.78
C LYS A 106 15.60 -24.41 6.55
N THR A 107 14.94 -25.51 6.22
CA THR A 107 15.05 -26.81 6.91
C THR A 107 16.15 -27.72 6.32
N ARG A 108 16.60 -27.46 5.10
CA ARG A 108 17.59 -28.29 4.40
C ARG A 108 19.01 -28.21 4.98
N ASN A 109 19.65 -29.38 5.08
CA ASN A 109 21.04 -29.53 5.49
C ASN A 109 22.02 -29.10 4.38
N LYS A 110 23.28 -28.82 4.74
CA LYS A 110 24.32 -28.30 3.82
C LYS A 110 24.51 -29.13 2.54
N TRP A 111 24.47 -30.46 2.63
CA TRP A 111 24.63 -31.34 1.47
C TRP A 111 23.42 -31.28 0.53
N SER A 112 22.20 -31.29 1.08
CA SER A 112 20.96 -31.11 0.31
C SER A 112 20.92 -29.75 -0.39
N ASN A 113 21.39 -28.68 0.28
CA ASN A 113 21.50 -27.35 -0.35
C ASN A 113 22.44 -27.35 -1.55
N LYS A 114 23.58 -28.05 -1.48
CA LYS A 114 24.50 -28.16 -2.62
C LYS A 114 23.86 -28.93 -3.78
N LEU A 115 23.16 -30.03 -3.49
CA LEU A 115 22.51 -30.85 -4.50
C LEU A 115 21.39 -30.08 -5.21
N MET A 116 20.62 -29.29 -4.46
CA MET A 116 19.46 -28.58 -4.98
C MET A 116 19.77 -27.21 -5.55
N ALA A 117 20.98 -26.67 -5.39
CA ALA A 117 21.31 -25.29 -5.76
C ALA A 117 20.91 -24.90 -7.20
N LYS A 118 21.08 -25.81 -8.17
CA LYS A 118 20.66 -25.58 -9.57
C LYS A 118 19.14 -25.55 -9.72
N LYS A 119 18.43 -26.45 -9.03
CA LYS A 119 16.97 -26.50 -9.03
C LYS A 119 16.40 -25.26 -8.35
N ASP A 120 16.95 -24.89 -7.20
CA ASP A 120 16.54 -23.70 -6.44
C ASP A 120 16.73 -22.41 -7.26
N LEU A 121 17.81 -22.31 -8.05
CA LEU A 121 18.02 -21.19 -8.96
C LEU A 121 16.95 -21.15 -10.06
N LYS A 122 16.67 -22.29 -10.69
CA LYS A 122 15.64 -22.38 -11.73
C LYS A 122 14.25 -22.02 -11.19
N VAL A 123 13.90 -22.53 -10.01
CA VAL A 123 12.62 -22.22 -9.35
C VAL A 123 12.53 -20.73 -9.01
N LEU A 124 13.64 -20.12 -8.58
CA LEU A 124 13.68 -18.67 -8.34
C LEU A 124 13.41 -17.89 -9.63
N GLU A 125 14.06 -18.24 -10.74
CA GLU A 125 13.85 -17.60 -12.05
C GLU A 125 12.39 -17.75 -12.53
N GLU A 126 11.80 -18.95 -12.38
CA GLU A 126 10.39 -19.20 -12.70
C GLU A 126 9.45 -18.34 -11.85
N ILE A 127 9.75 -18.17 -10.55
CA ILE A 127 9.00 -17.29 -9.65
C ILE A 127 9.15 -15.82 -10.07
N GLU A 128 10.37 -15.36 -10.41
CA GLU A 128 10.62 -13.98 -10.84
C GLU A 128 9.81 -13.64 -12.10
N GLN A 129 9.84 -14.51 -13.12
CA GLN A 129 9.06 -14.33 -14.34
C GLN A 129 7.56 -14.29 -14.07
N HIS A 130 7.07 -15.19 -13.21
CA HIS A 130 5.66 -15.23 -12.86
C HIS A 130 5.23 -13.97 -12.08
N VAL A 131 6.08 -13.48 -11.18
CA VAL A 131 5.85 -12.23 -10.44
C VAL A 131 5.83 -11.02 -11.37
N GLU A 132 6.71 -10.95 -12.36
CA GLU A 132 6.72 -9.86 -13.35
C GLU A 132 5.42 -9.82 -14.16
N HIS A 133 4.94 -10.98 -14.61
CA HIS A 133 3.65 -11.08 -15.30
C HIS A 133 2.48 -10.69 -14.40
N LEU A 134 2.50 -11.15 -13.14
CA LEU A 134 1.49 -10.82 -12.14
C LEU A 134 1.45 -9.31 -11.84
N ILE A 135 2.62 -8.68 -11.69
CA ILE A 135 2.74 -7.22 -11.50
C ILE A 135 2.09 -6.47 -12.66
N THR A 136 2.32 -6.90 -13.89
CA THR A 136 1.71 -6.28 -15.08
C THR A 136 0.19 -6.30 -15.00
N ARG A 137 -0.39 -7.44 -14.61
CA ARG A 137 -1.84 -7.59 -14.43
C ARG A 137 -2.39 -6.74 -13.30
N ILE A 138 -1.67 -6.67 -12.17
CA ILE A 138 -2.02 -5.80 -11.05
C ILE A 138 -2.09 -4.35 -11.51
N VAL A 139 -1.03 -3.84 -12.14
CA VAL A 139 -0.94 -2.46 -12.62
C VAL A 139 -2.05 -2.16 -13.63
N PHE A 140 -2.33 -3.09 -14.54
CA PHE A 140 -3.43 -2.95 -15.50
C PHE A 140 -4.79 -2.84 -14.82
N ALA A 141 -5.07 -3.69 -13.83
CA ALA A 141 -6.31 -3.63 -13.05
C ALA A 141 -6.46 -2.30 -12.30
N PHE A 142 -5.38 -1.75 -11.74
CA PHE A 142 -5.39 -0.41 -11.16
C PHE A 142 -5.71 0.67 -12.19
N ALA A 143 -5.09 0.61 -13.36
CA ALA A 143 -5.34 1.57 -14.44
C ALA A 143 -6.79 1.53 -14.91
N GLN A 144 -7.38 0.33 -15.04
CA GLN A 144 -8.80 0.17 -15.35
C GLN A 144 -9.68 0.79 -14.26
N ARG A 145 -9.41 0.50 -12.99
CA ARG A 145 -10.15 1.08 -11.86
C ARG A 145 -10.08 2.61 -11.85
N ALA A 146 -8.89 3.18 -12.07
CA ALA A 146 -8.70 4.62 -12.15
C ALA A 146 -9.50 5.25 -13.31
N LYS A 147 -9.52 4.60 -14.48
CA LYS A 147 -10.37 5.03 -15.62
C LYS A 147 -11.86 5.03 -15.24
N PHE A 148 -12.37 3.97 -14.62
CA PHE A 148 -13.77 3.91 -14.16
C PHE A 148 -14.11 5.04 -13.17
N MET A 149 -13.25 5.28 -12.19
CA MET A 149 -13.44 6.36 -11.21
C MET A 149 -13.42 7.75 -11.87
N ASN A 150 -12.51 7.98 -12.81
CA ASN A 150 -12.43 9.25 -13.53
C ASN A 150 -13.65 9.49 -14.42
N MET A 151 -14.19 8.44 -15.07
CA MET A 151 -15.44 8.53 -15.83
C MET A 151 -16.64 8.84 -14.92
N ALA A 152 -16.72 8.21 -13.75
CA ALA A 152 -17.79 8.50 -12.78
C ALA A 152 -17.75 9.96 -12.28
N ARG A 153 -16.55 10.51 -12.03
CA ARG A 153 -16.37 11.92 -11.66
C ARG A 153 -16.78 12.87 -12.79
N LYS A 154 -16.40 12.56 -14.03
CA LYS A 154 -16.83 13.35 -15.21
C LYS A 154 -18.35 13.37 -15.36
N LYS A 155 -19.03 12.22 -15.23
CA LYS A 155 -20.49 12.12 -15.29
C LYS A 155 -21.19 12.96 -14.21
N LYS A 156 -20.66 12.97 -12.98
CA LYS A 156 -21.17 13.82 -11.89
C LYS A 156 -21.00 15.31 -12.17
N HIS A 157 -19.87 15.71 -12.77
CA HIS A 157 -19.64 17.11 -13.17
C HIS A 157 -20.50 17.57 -14.35
N THR A 158 -20.79 16.68 -15.32
CA THR A 158 -21.67 17.01 -16.45
C THR A 158 -23.16 16.96 -16.09
N GLY A 159 -23.54 16.28 -15.01
CA GLY A 159 -24.92 16.25 -14.49
C GLY A 159 -25.29 17.44 -13.58
N LEU A 160 -24.35 18.35 -13.32
CA LEU A 160 -24.52 19.54 -12.45
C LEU A 160 -24.62 20.86 -13.24
N LYS A 161 -25.05 20.79 -14.51
CA LYS A 161 -25.48 21.96 -15.28
C LYS A 161 -26.99 21.90 -15.52
N GLN A 162 -27.78 21.99 -14.44
CA GLN A 162 -29.03 22.73 -14.57
C GLN A 162 -28.67 24.21 -14.35
N PRO A 163 -29.00 25.13 -15.27
CA PRO A 163 -28.95 26.53 -14.93
C PRO A 163 -29.94 26.72 -13.77
N LEU A 164 -29.45 27.23 -12.63
CA LEU A 164 -30.33 27.84 -11.64
C LEU A 164 -30.96 29.05 -12.34
N ASP A 165 -32.15 28.82 -12.88
CA ASP A 165 -33.08 29.86 -13.29
C ASP A 165 -33.54 30.55 -11.99
N ILE A 166 -32.82 31.60 -11.60
CA ILE A 166 -33.25 32.53 -10.57
C ILE A 166 -34.24 33.47 -11.27
N SER A 167 -35.42 32.95 -11.57
CA SER A 167 -36.60 33.75 -11.86
C SER A 167 -37.69 33.30 -10.90
N SER A 168 -38.33 34.26 -10.24
CA SER A 168 -39.37 34.12 -9.20
C SER A 168 -38.86 34.12 -7.74
N ILE A 169 -38.42 35.29 -7.27
CA ILE A 169 -38.90 35.81 -5.98
C ILE A 169 -39.43 37.21 -6.28
N GLU A 170 -40.74 37.28 -6.52
CA GLU A 170 -41.53 38.48 -6.26
C GLU A 170 -41.75 38.53 -4.76
N GLU A 171 -41.17 39.52 -4.08
CA GLU A 171 -41.79 40.14 -2.92
C GLU A 171 -41.73 41.64 -3.16
N GLU A 172 -42.91 42.18 -3.44
CA GLU A 172 -43.23 43.60 -3.38
C GLU A 172 -43.00 44.10 -1.94
N ASP A 173 -42.40 45.28 -1.77
CA ASP A 173 -42.95 46.32 -0.90
C ASP A 173 -42.15 47.64 -0.99
N GLU A 174 -42.88 48.66 -1.43
CA GLU A 174 -42.89 50.05 -0.92
C GLU A 174 -41.63 50.93 -0.99
N ASN A 175 -41.42 51.46 -2.19
CA ASN A 175 -41.48 52.90 -2.51
C ASN A 175 -41.52 53.92 -1.33
N GLU A 176 -40.38 54.56 -1.02
CA GLU A 176 -40.37 55.96 -0.55
C GLU A 176 -39.10 56.69 -1.05
N CYS A 177 -39.21 57.23 -2.27
CA CYS A 177 -38.23 58.13 -2.86
C CYS A 177 -38.43 59.54 -2.26
N GLY A 178 -37.56 59.93 -1.34
CA GLY A 178 -37.46 61.29 -0.84
C GLY A 178 -37.13 62.28 -1.96
N LYS A 179 -38.13 63.03 -2.39
CA LYS A 179 -37.95 64.25 -3.18
C LYS A 179 -37.38 65.34 -2.28
N ALA A 180 -36.25 65.92 -2.67
CA ALA A 180 -35.87 67.26 -2.26
C ALA A 180 -35.56 68.09 -3.50
N GLU A 181 -35.92 69.36 -3.41
CA GLU A 181 -35.52 70.50 -4.24
C GLU A 181 -36.49 70.93 -5.35
N ASP A 182 -37.48 71.71 -4.88
CA ASP A 182 -37.98 72.93 -5.51
C ASP A 182 -36.87 73.76 -6.16
N LEU A 183 -37.14 74.33 -7.35
CA LEU A 183 -36.93 75.76 -7.62
C LEU A 183 -37.54 76.20 -8.97
N LYS A 184 -38.64 76.94 -8.84
CA LYS A 184 -39.13 78.10 -9.61
C LYS A 184 -39.42 77.98 -11.12
N GLU A 185 -40.72 78.13 -11.42
CA GLU A 185 -41.31 78.53 -12.70
C GLU A 185 -41.02 80.00 -13.10
N PRO A 186 -41.32 80.37 -14.36
CA PRO A 186 -40.70 81.46 -15.09
C PRO A 186 -41.53 82.75 -15.06
N GLU A 187 -40.88 83.89 -15.27
CA GLU A 187 -41.54 85.06 -15.86
C GLU A 187 -40.60 85.77 -16.86
N ARG A 188 -41.25 86.51 -17.75
CA ARG A 188 -40.88 86.97 -19.09
C ARG A 188 -39.75 87.99 -19.17
#